data_AF-A0A3D2MYB2-F1
#
_entry.id   AF-A0A3D2MYB2-F1
#
_cell.length_a   1.000
_cell.length_b   1.000
_cell.length_c   1.000
_cell.angle_alpha   90.00
_cell.angle_beta   90.00
_cell.angle_gamma   90.00
#
_symmetry.space_group_name_H-M   'P 1'
#
loop_
_entity.id
_entity.type
_entity.pdbx_description
1 polymer ?
#
loop_
_entity_poly.entity_id
_entity_poly.type
_entity_poly.pdbx_seq_one_letter_code
_entity_poly.pdbx_strand_id
1 'polypeptide(L)' 'IFALSRSPETLQRLALCRGVIPLYFDITAFDISDIETRTMEFLGDTGFITKNDYILMTMGTLIGQPGATNGIKLLSIG' A
#
# COMPACT_ATOMS: atom_id res chain seq x y z
N ILE A 1 6.86 -5.54 6.22
CA ILE A 1 6.37 -5.22 4.87
C ILE A 1 4.87 -5.07 4.96
N PHE A 2 4.29 -3.96 4.50
CA PHE A 2 2.84 -3.81 4.42
C PHE A 2 2.36 -4.20 3.02
N ALA A 3 1.33 -5.03 2.93
CA ALA A 3 0.74 -5.40 1.66
C ALA A 3 -0.71 -4.92 1.61
N LEU A 4 -0.98 -4.01 0.68
CA LEU A 4 -2.28 -3.38 0.50
C LEU A 4 -3.07 -4.11 -0.57
N SER A 5 -4.29 -4.56 -0.25
CA SER A 5 -5.16 -5.22 -1.23
C SER A 5 -6.63 -5.07 -0.88
N ARG A 6 -7.48 -4.99 -1.90
CA ARG A 6 -8.94 -5.11 -1.76
C ARG A 6 -9.45 -6.55 -1.77
N SER A 7 -8.61 -7.52 -2.09
CA SER A 7 -9.00 -8.93 -2.21
C SER A 7 -8.82 -9.65 -0.87
N PRO A 8 -9.91 -10.13 -0.22
CA PRO A 8 -9.80 -10.88 1.03
C PRO A 8 -8.97 -12.17 0.87
N GLU A 9 -9.08 -12.85 -0.28
CA GLU A 9 -8.30 -14.05 -0.58
C GLU A 9 -6.80 -13.74 -0.61
N THR A 10 -6.41 -12.64 -1.26
CA THR A 10 -5.01 -12.19 -1.29
C THR A 10 -4.50 -11.88 0.11
N LEU A 11 -5.29 -11.17 0.92
CA LEU A 11 -4.92 -10.83 2.30
C LEU A 11 -4.70 -12.09 3.16
N GLN A 12 -5.58 -13.08 3.05
CA GLN A 12 -5.45 -14.36 3.77
C GLN A 12 -4.16 -15.10 3.39
N ARG A 13 -3.82 -15.14 2.09
CA ARG A 13 -2.58 -15.78 1.61
C ARG A 13 -1.34 -15.04 2.12
N LEU A 14 -1.37 -13.71 2.08
CA LEU A 14 -0.26 -12.88 2.54
C LEU A 14 -0.06 -12.90 4.06
N ALA A 15 -1.09 -13.23 4.84
CA ALA A 15 -0.97 -13.43 6.28
C ALA A 15 -0.04 -14.62 6.64
N LEU A 16 0.17 -15.56 5.71
CA LEU A 16 1.09 -16.69 5.87
C LEU A 16 2.54 -16.31 5.50
N CYS A 17 2.77 -15.16 4.87
CA CYS A 17 4.09 -14.72 4.45
C CYS A 17 4.85 -14.08 5.61
N ARG A 18 6.01 -14.65 5.96
CA ARG A 18 6.86 -14.15 7.05
C ARG A 18 7.20 -12.68 6.86
N GLY A 19 6.91 -11.85 7.88
CA GLY A 19 7.24 -10.43 7.89
C GLY A 19 6.32 -9.54 7.04
N VAL A 20 5.20 -10.08 6.55
CA VAL A 20 4.18 -9.34 5.81
C VAL A 20 2.99 -9.07 6.73
N ILE A 21 2.53 -7.81 6.73
CA ILE A 21 1.30 -7.37 7.39
C ILE A 21 0.30 -7.03 6.28
N PRO A 22 -0.67 -7.91 5.99
CA PRO A 22 -1.71 -7.63 5.02
C PRO A 22 -2.71 -6.63 5.58
N LEU A 23 -3.03 -5.58 4.82
CA LEU A 23 -3.99 -4.55 5.19
C LEU A 23 -5.01 -4.39 4.07
N TYR A 24 -6.29 -4.39 4.44
CA TYR A 24 -7.36 -4.12 3.49
C TYR A 24 -7.30 -2.66 3.04
N PHE A 25 -7.20 -2.45 1.73
CA PHE A 25 -7.13 -1.13 1.12
C PHE A 25 -7.74 -1.19 -0.28
N ASP A 26 -8.87 -0.50 -0.48
CA ASP A 26 -9.52 -0.44 -1.78
C ASP A 26 -9.02 0.74 -2.61
N ILE A 27 -7.97 0.47 -3.39
CA ILE A 27 -7.35 1.44 -4.30
C ILE A 27 -8.30 1.95 -5.38
N THR A 28 -9.40 1.24 -5.67
CA THR A 28 -10.37 1.64 -6.71
C THR A 28 -11.34 2.70 -6.22
N ALA A 29 -11.38 2.96 -4.91
CA ALA A 29 -12.19 4.01 -4.30
C ALA A 29 -11.55 5.42 -4.41
N PHE A 30 -10.35 5.52 -4.99
CA PHE A 30 -9.57 6.76 -5.06
C PHE A 30 -9.17 7.10 -6.49
N ASP A 31 -9.01 8.40 -6.74
CA ASP A 31 -8.35 8.86 -7.95
C ASP A 31 -6.88 8.47 -7.96
N ILE A 32 -6.36 8.19 -9.15
CA ILE A 32 -4.98 7.73 -9.35
C ILE A 32 -3.96 8.72 -8.77
N SER A 33 -4.25 10.01 -8.86
CA SER A 33 -3.42 11.09 -8.32
C SER A 33 -3.28 11.04 -6.80
N ASP A 34 -4.26 10.44 -6.11
CA ASP A 34 -4.41 10.56 -4.66
C ASP A 34 -3.88 9.33 -3.92
N ILE A 35 -3.57 8.25 -4.65
CA ILE A 35 -3.21 6.94 -4.06
C ILE A 35 -2.05 7.04 -3.07
N GLU A 36 -1.03 7.84 -3.38
CA GLU A 36 0.12 8.03 -2.49
C GLU A 36 -0.31 8.68 -1.18
N THR A 37 -1.03 9.80 -1.26
CA THR A 37 -1.57 10.50 -0.10
C THR A 37 -2.48 9.61 0.72
N ARG A 38 -3.42 8.91 0.08
CA ARG A 38 -4.35 7.98 0.75
C ARG A 38 -3.64 6.81 1.42
N THR A 39 -2.57 6.31 0.81
CA THR A 39 -1.74 5.25 1.41
C THR A 39 -1.04 5.75 2.67
N MET A 40 -0.48 6.96 2.63
CA MET A 40 0.17 7.57 3.80
C MET A 40 -0.82 7.88 4.91
N GLU A 41 -1.98 8.47 4.59
CA GLU A 41 -3.06 8.71 5.56
C GLU A 41 -3.49 7.40 6.23
N PHE A 42 -3.78 6.37 5.44
CA PHE A 42 -4.20 5.06 5.95
C PHE A 42 -3.17 4.42 6.91
N LEU A 43 -1.89 4.45 6.56
CA LEU A 43 -0.83 3.92 7.41
C LEU A 43 -0.56 4.80 8.65
N GLY A 44 -0.78 6.11 8.54
CA GLY A 44 -0.65 7.05 9.66
C GLY A 44 -1.78 6.90 10.67
N ASP A 45 -3.03 6.83 10.21
CA ASP A 45 -4.22 6.67 11.04
C ASP A 45 -4.21 5.34 11.82
N THR A 46 -3.55 4.32 11.27
CA THR A 46 -3.35 3.02 11.92
C THR A 46 -2.11 2.97 12.82
N GLY A 47 -1.32 4.05 12.87
CA GLY A 47 -0.14 4.18 13.74
C GLY A 47 1.10 3.43 13.25
N PHE A 48 1.13 2.98 11.99
CA PHE A 48 2.27 2.26 11.43
C PHE A 48 3.42 3.16 11.01
N ILE A 49 3.13 4.43 10.74
CA ILE A 49 4.11 5.46 10.36
C ILE A 49 3.81 6.74 11.11
N THR A 50 4.83 7.58 11.25
CA THR A 50 4.76 8.88 11.90
C THR A 50 5.53 9.94 11.10
N LYS A 51 5.38 11.20 11.50
CA LYS A 51 6.09 12.32 10.88
C LYS A 51 7.61 12.08 10.86
N ASN A 52 8.24 12.43 9.73
CA ASN A 52 9.65 12.19 9.39
C ASN A 52 10.03 10.74 9.05
N ASP A 53 9.06 9.82 8.96
CA ASP A 53 9.33 8.49 8.40
C ASP A 53 9.46 8.56 6.87
N TYR A 54 10.08 7.50 6.32
CA TYR A 54 10.16 7.29 4.88
C TYR A 54 9.55 5.94 4.52
N ILE A 55 8.82 5.90 3.40
CA ILE A 55 8.20 4.68 2.88
C ILE A 55 8.77 4.39 1.50
N LEU A 56 9.21 3.15 1.31
CA LEU A 56 9.50 2.61 0.00
C LEU A 56 8.24 1.93 -0.54
N MET A 57 7.59 2.57 -1.51
CA MET A 57 6.35 2.10 -2.12
C MET A 57 6.63 1.45 -3.47
N THR A 58 6.03 0.28 -3.72
CA THR A 58 6.02 -0.36 -5.04
C THR A 58 4.61 -0.38 -5.60
N MET A 59 4.47 0.02 -6.87
CA MET A 59 3.18 0.04 -7.55
C MET A 59 3.36 -0.09 -9.06
N GLY A 60 2.33 -0.59 -9.75
CA GLY A 60 2.28 -0.56 -11.21
C GLY A 60 1.74 0.77 -11.75
N THR A 61 2.15 1.14 -12.97
CA THR A 61 1.48 2.22 -13.72
C THR A 61 0.01 1.88 -14.00
N LEU A 62 -0.27 0.60 -14.25
CA LEU A 62 -1.63 0.07 -14.39
C LEU A 62 -2.11 -0.43 -13.03
N ILE A 63 -2.92 0.40 -12.38
CA ILE A 63 -3.42 0.13 -11.03
C ILE A 63 -4.51 -0.94 -11.07
N GLY A 64 -4.46 -1.86 -10.10
CA GLY A 64 -5.44 -2.94 -9.96
C GLY A 64 -5.26 -4.10 -10.95
N GLN A 65 -4.24 -4.06 -11.81
CA GLN A 65 -3.90 -5.15 -12.73
C GLN A 65 -2.85 -6.10 -12.12
N PRO A 66 -3.17 -7.39 -11.92
CA PRO A 66 -2.19 -8.38 -11.45
C PRO A 66 -0.96 -8.46 -12.36
N GLY A 67 0.22 -8.55 -11.77
CA GLY A 67 1.49 -8.69 -12.50
C GLY A 67 2.02 -7.40 -13.13
N ALA A 68 1.38 -6.25 -12.94
CA ALA A 68 1.76 -4.98 -13.55
C ALA A 68 2.71 -4.11 -12.71
N THR A 69 3.24 -4.61 -11.59
CA THR A 69 4.18 -3.86 -10.73
C THR A 69 5.46 -3.52 -11.48
N ASN A 70 5.74 -2.24 -11.70
CA ASN A 70 6.87 -1.76 -12.50
C ASN A 70 7.54 -0.49 -11.94
N GLY A 71 7.04 0.06 -10.83
CA GLY A 71 7.53 1.30 -10.24
C GLY A 71 7.93 1.13 -8.77
N ILE A 72 8.89 1.96 -8.37
CA ILE A 72 9.29 2.16 -6.97
C ILE A 72 9.36 3.65 -6.68
N LYS A 73 8.88 4.07 -5.51
CA LYS A 73 8.90 5.46 -5.05
C LYS A 73 9.34 5.53 -3.59
N LEU A 74 10.13 6.53 -3.25
CA LEU A 74 10.46 6.88 -1.88
C LEU A 74 9.58 8.07 -1.46
N LEU A 75 8.70 7.84 -0.50
CA LEU A 75 7.78 8.85 0.03
C LEU A 75 8.27 9.32 1.40
N SER A 76 8.24 10.63 1.64
CA SER A 76 8.57 11.24 2.93
C SER A 76 7.27 11.63 3.63
N ILE A 77 7.15 11.28 4.91
CA ILE A 77 6.00 11.66 5.73
C ILE A 77 6.29 13.02 6.38
N GLY A 78 5.51 14.04 6.01
CA GLY A 78 5.68 15.43 6.44
C GLY A 78 5.23 15.74 7.86
#